data_AF-A0AAW0YWE0-F1
#
_entry.id   AF-A0AAW0YWE0-F1
#
_cell.length_a   1.000
_cell.length_b   1.000
_cell.length_c   1.000
_cell.angle_alpha   90.00
_cell.angle_beta   90.00
_cell.angle_gamma   90.00
#
_symmetry.space_group_name_H-M   'P 1'
#
loop_
_entity.id
_entity.type
_entity.pdbx_description
1 polymer ?
#
loop_
_entity_poly.entity_id
_entity_poly.type
_entity_poly.pdbx_seq_one_letter_code
_entity_poly.pdbx_strand_id
1 'polypeptide(L)'
;MAAFSQRALTRAAIGGLVFTFLIIFFPSSSSSTRSASFSKSMSTLGQEPPNTKGYGRWSLGESESEYGSASDHDDGDDQGEQGGRWWGGGVKNWIGGWGPGTTGGSVGGRVGVSGIEPAGGDDGWVDFETDLPSTTYDGGLPGYQVFSNLYLTGSSLLFIQPPENLDMINEDEIEDPEAEGEEIPLDLKPFLHASPSAADGRRRVPETKFVISSEKRGQIAGEDRWRIEGNEVGREELGARGYKLGGVTYIFNDGPGPEGYLVYFRHFVLEAFLGATRVLASTLPTSVSVPVPRRVWFPRCGANPSWRDERGDNAWFLAHALPSTSVEDANGWADRNTAGMPILLEKVVIIDRWASHAANGEVAKWGKMNAMIPTVPAAQNFWEQFRTNMMRSLGVDGKSDTGSRGLPVVVYVDRQKEKPKMKQSDHDSLVQALMTLTTVAEVHVAKAASMSKARQVELMGRAQIVVSLHGDELFTTLWMPATEGSTVIEIFEDGGYERDFQLLATTLNHQYIAIQNDRILTEEKWRELGTKKGEERTKGEISVNSEFVVRVIEGILGSQAEESEDI
;
A
#
# COMPACT_ATOMS: atom_id res chain seq x y z
N MET A 1 -60.96 17.84 -4.90
CA MET A 1 -60.29 17.60 -6.18
C MET A 1 -58.83 17.99 -6.03
N ALA A 2 -57.98 17.02 -5.72
CA ALA A 2 -56.53 17.12 -5.82
C ALA A 2 -56.00 15.69 -5.83
N ALA A 3 -55.27 15.33 -6.88
CA ALA A 3 -54.79 14.00 -7.15
C ALA A 3 -53.46 13.77 -6.43
N PHE A 4 -53.37 12.69 -5.67
CA PHE A 4 -52.12 12.14 -5.13
C PHE A 4 -51.66 11.01 -6.05
N SER A 5 -50.42 11.13 -6.53
CA SER A 5 -49.78 10.24 -7.50
C SER A 5 -49.15 9.03 -6.82
N GLN A 6 -49.36 7.85 -7.43
CA GLN A 6 -48.91 6.53 -7.00
C GLN A 6 -47.42 6.31 -7.30
N ARG A 7 -46.58 6.01 -6.30
CA ARG A 7 -45.35 5.20 -6.46
C ARG A 7 -44.93 4.56 -5.12
N ALA A 8 -45.64 3.50 -4.71
CA ALA A 8 -45.17 2.54 -3.72
C ALA A 8 -46.03 1.29 -3.82
N LEU A 9 -45.66 0.31 -4.66
CA LEU A 9 -46.13 -1.09 -4.61
C LEU A 9 -45.55 -1.91 -5.78
N THR A 10 -44.31 -2.37 -5.64
CA THR A 10 -43.84 -3.57 -6.37
C THR A 10 -42.62 -4.17 -5.69
N ARG A 11 -42.84 -5.16 -4.82
CA ARG A 11 -42.05 -6.41 -4.69
C ARG A 11 -42.47 -7.17 -3.42
N ALA A 12 -43.53 -7.95 -3.53
CA ALA A 12 -43.86 -9.05 -2.62
C ALA A 12 -44.47 -10.18 -3.45
N ALA A 13 -43.67 -11.18 -3.82
CA ALA A 13 -44.09 -12.54 -4.16
C ALA A 13 -42.87 -13.39 -4.55
N ILE A 14 -42.98 -14.70 -4.27
CA ILE A 14 -41.99 -15.78 -4.40
C ILE A 14 -41.12 -15.89 -3.15
N GLY A 15 -41.28 -16.87 -2.26
CA GLY A 15 -42.08 -18.08 -2.28
C GLY A 15 -41.63 -18.91 -1.07
N GLY A 16 -42.59 -19.33 -0.24
CA GLY A 16 -42.31 -19.99 1.03
C GLY A 16 -41.76 -21.40 0.88
N LEU A 17 -40.88 -21.76 1.81
CA LEU A 17 -40.60 -23.16 2.15
C LEU A 17 -40.52 -23.26 3.68
N VAL A 18 -41.52 -23.94 4.22
CA VAL A 18 -41.74 -24.19 5.65
C VAL A 18 -40.70 -25.22 6.12
N PHE A 19 -39.84 -24.84 7.07
CA PHE A 19 -39.05 -25.79 7.84
C PHE A 19 -39.59 -25.86 9.28
N THR A 20 -40.21 -26.99 9.58
CA THR A 20 -40.75 -27.32 10.90
C THR A 20 -39.61 -27.67 11.86
N PHE A 21 -39.48 -26.91 12.96
CA PHE A 21 -38.64 -27.24 14.10
C PHE A 21 -39.23 -28.43 14.88
N LEU A 22 -38.41 -29.46 15.12
CA LEU A 22 -38.73 -30.54 16.05
C LEU A 22 -37.61 -30.62 17.08
N ILE A 23 -37.83 -29.95 18.22
CA ILE A 23 -36.97 -29.99 19.40
C ILE A 23 -37.38 -31.20 20.22
N ILE A 24 -36.50 -32.20 20.33
CA ILE A 24 -36.66 -33.32 21.27
C ILE A 24 -35.64 -33.14 22.40
N PHE A 25 -36.15 -32.86 23.60
CA PHE A 25 -35.42 -32.98 24.86
C PHE A 25 -35.39 -34.45 25.29
N PHE A 26 -34.22 -34.97 25.66
CA PHE A 26 -34.10 -36.14 26.53
C PHE A 26 -33.18 -35.82 27.72
N PRO A 27 -33.52 -36.27 28.95
CA PRO A 27 -32.83 -35.90 30.17
C PRO A 27 -31.62 -36.79 30.46
N SER A 28 -30.73 -36.24 31.28
CA SER A 28 -29.53 -36.83 31.88
C SER A 28 -29.80 -37.99 32.86
N SER A 29 -28.89 -38.96 32.91
CA SER A 29 -28.63 -39.79 34.11
C SER A 29 -27.17 -40.29 34.19
N SER A 30 -26.45 -39.71 35.17
CA SER A 30 -25.43 -40.24 36.09
C SER A 30 -24.61 -41.52 35.84
N SER A 31 -23.28 -41.34 36.00
CA SER A 31 -22.28 -42.12 36.79
C SER A 31 -22.00 -43.61 36.52
N SER A 32 -20.73 -43.96 36.27
CA SER A 32 -19.82 -44.45 37.33
C SER A 32 -18.42 -44.81 36.82
N THR A 33 -17.47 -44.66 37.72
CA THR A 33 -16.03 -44.94 37.73
C THR A 33 -15.63 -46.40 37.42
N ARG A 34 -14.46 -46.61 36.80
CA ARG A 34 -13.44 -47.55 37.31
C ARG A 34 -12.05 -47.36 36.68
N SER A 35 -11.07 -47.40 37.57
CA SER A 35 -9.62 -47.32 37.43
C SER A 35 -8.96 -48.70 37.23
N ALA A 36 -7.80 -48.75 36.55
CA ALA A 36 -6.59 -49.57 36.78
C ALA A 36 -5.80 -49.60 35.45
N SER A 37 -4.57 -49.07 35.27
CA SER A 37 -3.25 -49.25 35.91
C SER A 37 -2.58 -50.62 35.69
N PHE A 38 -1.34 -50.57 35.16
CA PHE A 38 -0.27 -51.59 35.13
C PHE A 38 -0.45 -52.77 34.14
N SER A 39 0.54 -53.31 33.43
CA SER A 39 2.01 -53.28 33.56
C SER A 39 2.77 -53.72 32.30
N LYS A 40 4.03 -53.29 32.23
CA LYS A 40 5.20 -53.71 31.42
C LYS A 40 5.51 -55.22 31.43
N SER A 41 6.00 -55.76 30.30
CA SER A 41 7.28 -56.51 30.11
C SER A 41 7.43 -56.93 28.63
N MET A 42 8.45 -56.52 27.87
CA MET A 42 9.74 -57.24 27.61
C MET A 42 9.54 -58.76 27.35
N SER A 43 10.02 -59.39 26.28
CA SER A 43 11.37 -59.30 25.68
C SER A 43 11.53 -60.07 24.33
N THR A 44 12.39 -59.52 23.45
CA THR A 44 13.44 -60.16 22.60
C THR A 44 13.18 -61.37 21.67
N LEU A 45 13.50 -61.17 20.38
CA LEU A 45 14.27 -62.02 19.42
C LEU A 45 13.95 -61.44 18.02
N GLY A 46 14.84 -60.96 17.14
CA GLY A 46 16.22 -61.29 16.82
C GLY A 46 16.25 -61.95 15.44
N GLN A 47 16.44 -61.19 14.34
CA GLN A 47 17.06 -61.65 13.08
C GLN A 47 17.28 -60.52 12.06
N GLU A 48 18.43 -60.61 11.37
CA GLU A 48 19.08 -59.69 10.43
C GLU A 48 18.55 -59.76 8.97
N PRO A 49 19.02 -58.90 8.02
CA PRO A 49 18.24 -58.37 6.89
C PRO A 49 18.56 -59.02 5.52
N PRO A 50 17.89 -58.55 4.44
CA PRO A 50 18.65 -58.30 3.20
C PRO A 50 18.26 -57.04 2.40
N ASN A 51 19.32 -56.35 1.94
CA ASN A 51 19.64 -55.89 0.58
C ASN A 51 18.62 -55.18 -0.37
N THR A 52 18.94 -53.91 -0.65
CA THR A 52 19.20 -53.25 -1.96
C THR A 52 18.24 -53.29 -3.17
N LYS A 53 18.11 -52.08 -3.75
CA LYS A 53 17.88 -51.68 -5.17
C LYS A 53 16.45 -51.69 -5.73
N GLY A 54 16.10 -50.60 -6.43
CA GLY A 54 15.12 -50.64 -7.53
C GLY A 54 14.40 -49.33 -7.86
N TYR A 55 14.99 -48.53 -8.76
CA TYR A 55 14.29 -47.50 -9.55
C TYR A 55 13.21 -48.11 -10.44
N GLY A 56 12.10 -47.40 -10.65
CA GLY A 56 11.03 -47.77 -11.59
C GLY A 56 10.52 -46.56 -12.38
N ARG A 57 10.98 -46.46 -13.62
CA ARG A 57 10.52 -45.61 -14.73
C ARG A 57 9.44 -46.37 -15.51
N TRP A 58 8.30 -45.77 -15.84
CA TRP A 58 7.53 -46.11 -17.05
C TRP A 58 6.77 -44.88 -17.59
N SER A 59 6.73 -44.82 -18.91
CA SER A 59 6.24 -43.76 -19.76
C SER A 59 5.29 -44.35 -20.81
N LEU A 60 4.46 -43.46 -21.36
CA LEU A 60 3.79 -43.48 -22.67
C LEU A 60 2.45 -44.21 -22.83
N GLY A 61 1.53 -43.45 -23.43
CA GLY A 61 0.33 -43.89 -24.16
C GLY A 61 -0.14 -42.74 -25.05
N GLU A 62 0.14 -42.86 -26.35
CA GLU A 62 -0.25 -41.97 -27.45
C GLU A 62 -1.74 -42.12 -27.82
N SER A 63 -2.29 -41.12 -28.50
CA SER A 63 -3.20 -41.33 -29.63
C SER A 63 -3.26 -40.09 -30.54
N GLU A 64 -2.99 -40.32 -31.82
CA GLU A 64 -3.07 -39.38 -32.95
C GLU A 64 -4.52 -39.20 -33.47
N SER A 65 -4.79 -38.08 -34.17
CA SER A 65 -5.39 -38.10 -35.52
C SER A 65 -5.30 -36.72 -36.19
N GLU A 66 -5.05 -36.78 -37.51
CA GLU A 66 -4.74 -35.70 -38.46
C GLU A 66 -5.96 -35.03 -39.13
N TYR A 67 -5.63 -34.11 -40.06
CA TYR A 67 -6.39 -33.34 -41.08
C TYR A 67 -6.69 -31.89 -40.66
N GLY A 68 -6.38 -30.84 -41.42
CA GLY A 68 -5.87 -30.70 -42.78
C GLY A 68 -5.70 -29.20 -43.14
N SER A 69 -5.09 -28.95 -44.29
CA SER A 69 -4.48 -27.72 -44.81
C SER A 69 -5.38 -26.56 -45.27
N ALA A 70 -4.74 -25.38 -45.36
CA ALA A 70 -4.89 -24.27 -46.34
C ALA A 70 -5.87 -23.12 -46.04
N SER A 71 -5.36 -21.88 -45.97
CA SER A 71 -5.35 -20.90 -47.08
C SER A 71 -4.93 -19.50 -46.60
N ASP A 72 -4.19 -18.81 -47.48
CA ASP A 72 -3.86 -17.38 -47.41
C ASP A 72 -5.12 -16.51 -47.39
N HIS A 73 -5.11 -15.40 -46.65
CA HIS A 73 -5.65 -14.12 -47.10
C HIS A 73 -4.97 -12.94 -46.39
N ASP A 74 -4.45 -12.08 -47.24
CA ASP A 74 -3.99 -10.71 -47.03
C ASP A 74 -5.21 -9.81 -46.77
N ASP A 75 -5.12 -8.89 -45.80
CA ASP A 75 -5.58 -7.49 -45.90
C ASP A 75 -5.47 -6.82 -44.52
N GLY A 76 -4.96 -5.60 -44.56
CA GLY A 76 -4.56 -4.80 -43.41
C GLY A 76 -5.70 -4.10 -42.69
N ASP A 77 -5.43 -3.68 -41.46
CA ASP A 77 -5.68 -2.31 -41.03
C ASP A 77 -4.89 -2.01 -39.75
N ASP A 78 -4.32 -0.82 -39.77
CA ASP A 78 -3.38 -0.22 -38.85
C ASP A 78 -4.14 0.64 -37.84
N GLN A 79 -4.26 0.22 -36.58
CA GLN A 79 -4.52 1.11 -35.43
C GLN A 79 -3.83 0.59 -34.17
N GLY A 80 -2.99 1.45 -33.59
CA GLY A 80 -2.12 1.16 -32.47
C GLY A 80 -2.84 1.05 -31.12
N GLU A 81 -2.71 -0.12 -30.50
CA GLU A 81 -2.84 -0.32 -29.06
C GLU A 81 -1.44 -0.48 -28.45
N GLN A 82 -0.95 0.55 -27.74
CA GLN A 82 0.18 0.40 -26.83
C GLN A 82 -0.35 0.18 -25.41
N GLY A 83 -0.75 -1.07 -25.14
CA GLY A 83 -1.13 -1.59 -23.84
C GLY A 83 -0.09 -2.56 -23.29
N GLY A 84 0.39 -2.28 -22.08
CA GLY A 84 1.12 -3.12 -21.12
C GLY A 84 1.71 -4.47 -21.57
N ARG A 85 3.04 -4.52 -21.69
CA ARG A 85 3.78 -5.78 -21.60
C ARG A 85 4.34 -5.99 -20.18
N TRP A 86 3.56 -6.79 -19.46
CA TRP A 86 3.92 -7.75 -18.42
C TRP A 86 5.37 -8.27 -18.46
N TRP A 87 6.07 -8.25 -17.32
CA TRP A 87 7.31 -9.01 -17.12
C TRP A 87 7.09 -10.05 -16.01
N GLY A 88 6.83 -11.29 -16.43
CA GLY A 88 7.07 -12.48 -15.63
C GLY A 88 8.51 -12.93 -15.83
N GLY A 89 9.40 -12.53 -14.91
CA GLY A 89 10.77 -13.02 -14.82
C GLY A 89 10.92 -13.87 -13.57
N GLY A 90 10.88 -15.19 -13.74
CA GLY A 90 10.82 -16.15 -12.64
C GLY A 90 12.11 -16.27 -11.84
N VAL A 91 11.96 -16.36 -10.52
CA VAL A 91 12.96 -16.92 -9.60
C VAL A 91 12.28 -18.08 -8.88
N LYS A 92 12.51 -19.31 -9.36
CA LYS A 92 12.10 -20.55 -8.67
C LYS A 92 13.30 -21.08 -7.90
N ASN A 93 13.21 -21.07 -6.56
CA ASN A 93 13.74 -22.04 -5.60
C ASN A 93 13.84 -21.39 -4.22
N TRP A 94 12.87 -21.60 -3.32
CA TRP A 94 13.05 -21.29 -1.90
C TRP A 94 12.08 -22.08 -1.00
N ILE A 95 12.42 -23.32 -0.68
CA ILE A 95 11.91 -24.03 0.50
C ILE A 95 13.09 -24.71 1.18
N GLY A 96 13.28 -24.43 2.47
CA GLY A 96 14.21 -25.10 3.37
C GLY A 96 14.91 -24.08 4.27
N GLY A 97 14.98 -24.22 5.58
CA GLY A 97 14.47 -25.21 6.52
C GLY A 97 14.92 -24.73 7.89
N TRP A 98 14.00 -24.68 8.85
CA TRP A 98 14.30 -24.27 10.23
C TRP A 98 14.80 -25.48 11.02
N GLY A 99 16.05 -25.43 11.47
CA GLY A 99 16.61 -26.34 12.47
C GLY A 99 16.85 -25.58 13.78
N PRO A 100 16.60 -26.19 14.96
CA PRO A 100 16.57 -25.48 16.23
C PRO A 100 17.97 -25.35 16.83
N GLY A 101 18.39 -24.13 17.13
CA GLY A 101 19.56 -23.83 17.96
C GLY A 101 19.12 -23.29 19.31
N THR A 102 19.26 -24.11 20.34
CA THR A 102 19.05 -23.78 21.77
C THR A 102 20.25 -23.05 22.37
N THR A 103 20.03 -22.53 23.59
CA THR A 103 20.89 -21.77 24.52
C THR A 103 20.79 -20.25 24.32
N GLY A 104 20.41 -19.41 25.30
CA GLY A 104 20.24 -19.58 26.74
C GLY A 104 20.84 -18.35 27.42
N GLY A 105 20.02 -17.47 27.99
CA GLY A 105 20.53 -16.26 28.66
C GLY A 105 19.44 -15.24 28.99
N SER A 106 18.63 -15.53 30.00
CA SER A 106 17.68 -14.59 30.61
C SER A 106 18.43 -13.57 31.46
N VAL A 107 18.26 -12.27 31.17
CA VAL A 107 18.40 -11.20 32.17
C VAL A 107 17.24 -10.23 31.98
N GLY A 108 16.27 -10.32 32.90
CA GLY A 108 15.11 -9.44 32.94
C GLY A 108 15.49 -8.03 33.40
N GLY A 109 15.39 -7.07 32.48
CA GLY A 109 15.34 -5.64 32.78
C GLY A 109 13.98 -5.11 32.38
N ARG A 110 13.09 -4.96 33.36
CA ARG A 110 11.73 -4.44 33.18
C ARG A 110 11.83 -2.92 32.98
N VAL A 111 12.06 -2.49 31.74
CA VAL A 111 11.96 -1.07 31.36
C VAL A 111 10.48 -0.77 31.15
N GLY A 112 9.91 0.06 32.02
CA GLY A 112 8.56 0.56 31.87
C GLY A 112 8.46 1.43 30.62
N VAL A 113 7.80 0.92 29.58
CA VAL A 113 7.34 1.73 28.46
C VAL A 113 6.11 2.49 28.97
N SER A 114 6.30 3.76 29.30
CA SER A 114 5.22 4.71 29.56
C SER A 114 4.31 4.81 28.34
N GLY A 115 3.01 4.90 28.59
CA GLY A 115 1.93 4.68 27.63
C GLY A 115 2.03 5.50 26.35
N ILE A 116 2.06 4.79 25.23
CA ILE A 116 1.50 5.27 23.98
C ILE A 116 0.00 4.96 24.11
N GLU A 117 -0.80 5.94 24.52
CA GLU A 117 -2.25 5.80 24.37
C GLU A 117 -2.55 5.64 22.88
N PRO A 118 -3.26 4.57 22.46
CA PRO A 118 -3.54 4.36 21.07
C PRO A 118 -4.44 5.52 20.60
N ALA A 119 -3.92 6.37 19.71
CA ALA A 119 -4.69 7.43 19.10
C ALA A 119 -5.91 6.83 18.37
N GLY A 120 -7.08 6.95 19.00
CA GLY A 120 -8.34 6.40 18.53
C GLY A 120 -9.24 6.03 19.71
N GLY A 121 -10.48 6.51 19.68
CA GLY A 121 -11.47 6.18 20.70
C GLY A 121 -11.68 4.67 20.86
N ASP A 122 -12.33 4.31 21.95
CA ASP A 122 -12.65 2.91 22.22
C ASP A 122 -13.78 2.41 21.31
N ASP A 123 -13.72 1.12 20.98
CA ASP A 123 -14.83 0.41 20.34
C ASP A 123 -16.00 0.28 21.32
N GLY A 124 -17.24 0.35 20.84
CA GLY A 124 -18.38 0.20 21.74
C GLY A 124 -19.74 0.42 21.12
N TRP A 125 -20.78 0.07 21.87
CA TRP A 125 -22.17 0.33 21.49
C TRP A 125 -22.45 1.83 21.46
N VAL A 126 -23.18 2.27 20.44
CA VAL A 126 -23.62 3.65 20.27
C VAL A 126 -25.13 3.69 20.09
N ASP A 127 -25.74 4.75 20.65
CA ASP A 127 -27.17 5.01 20.60
C ASP A 127 -27.42 6.20 19.67
N PHE A 128 -27.93 5.91 18.48
CA PHE A 128 -28.16 6.89 17.42
C PHE A 128 -29.44 7.71 17.63
N GLU A 129 -30.33 7.29 18.53
CA GLU A 129 -31.48 8.11 18.92
C GLU A 129 -30.99 9.33 19.70
N THR A 130 -30.02 9.11 20.59
CA THR A 130 -29.42 10.15 21.44
C THR A 130 -28.49 11.06 20.66
N ASP A 131 -27.55 10.49 19.91
CA ASP A 131 -26.58 11.24 19.11
C ASP A 131 -26.25 10.49 17.82
N LEU A 132 -26.52 11.14 16.68
CA LEU A 132 -26.12 10.66 15.36
C LEU A 132 -25.06 11.63 14.79
N PRO A 133 -23.77 11.38 15.03
CA PRO A 133 -22.69 12.22 14.54
C PRO A 133 -22.76 12.42 13.02
N SER A 134 -22.70 13.66 12.55
CA SER A 134 -22.56 13.90 11.12
C SER A 134 -21.18 13.45 10.63
N THR A 135 -21.12 12.92 9.40
CA THR A 135 -19.87 12.57 8.76
C THR A 135 -19.12 13.84 8.38
N THR A 136 -17.82 13.87 8.67
CA THR A 136 -16.94 14.99 8.31
C THR A 136 -15.97 14.54 7.23
N TYR A 137 -15.83 15.34 6.17
CA TYR A 137 -14.75 15.19 5.21
C TYR A 137 -13.51 15.93 5.72
N ASP A 138 -12.48 15.18 6.10
CA ASP A 138 -11.29 15.72 6.73
C ASP A 138 -10.26 16.21 5.71
N GLY A 139 -10.34 15.78 4.45
CA GLY A 139 -9.39 16.12 3.39
C GLY A 139 -8.95 14.91 2.59
N GLY A 140 -8.22 15.15 1.50
CA GLY A 140 -7.78 14.08 0.62
C GLY A 140 -7.31 14.56 -0.74
N LEU A 141 -6.95 13.58 -1.57
CA LEU A 141 -6.74 13.70 -2.99
C LEU A 141 -7.64 12.69 -3.70
N PRO A 142 -7.93 12.85 -5.00
CA PRO A 142 -8.64 11.82 -5.75
C PRO A 142 -8.05 10.42 -5.54
N GLY A 143 -8.89 9.49 -5.10
CA GLY A 143 -8.51 8.12 -4.74
C GLY A 143 -7.85 7.93 -3.37
N TYR A 144 -7.70 8.99 -2.57
CA TYR A 144 -7.22 8.95 -1.18
C TYR A 144 -8.03 9.94 -0.34
N GLN A 145 -9.11 9.48 0.27
CA GLN A 145 -10.03 10.36 1.00
C GLN A 145 -10.09 10.02 2.47
N VAL A 146 -10.08 11.05 3.33
CA VAL A 146 -10.16 10.89 4.78
C VAL A 146 -11.50 11.42 5.29
N PHE A 147 -12.18 10.58 6.06
CA PHE A 147 -13.46 10.90 6.67
C PHE A 147 -13.43 10.58 8.17
N SER A 148 -14.18 11.35 8.94
CA SER A 148 -14.51 11.04 10.33
C SER A 148 -16.00 10.76 10.46
N ASN A 149 -16.37 9.82 11.32
CA ASN A 149 -17.76 9.39 11.56
C ASN A 149 -18.47 8.90 10.28
N LEU A 150 -17.83 7.97 9.56
CA LEU A 150 -18.42 7.36 8.36
C LEU A 150 -19.20 6.10 8.76
N TYR A 151 -20.36 5.88 8.17
CA TYR A 151 -21.21 4.75 8.51
C TYR A 151 -21.04 3.61 7.51
N LEU A 152 -21.20 2.37 7.96
CA LEU A 152 -21.31 1.19 7.12
C LEU A 152 -22.62 0.49 7.43
N THR A 153 -23.47 0.36 6.42
CA THR A 153 -24.75 -0.35 6.47
C THR A 153 -25.04 -0.99 5.11
N GLY A 154 -25.49 -2.24 5.09
CA GLY A 154 -25.87 -2.90 3.84
C GLY A 154 -24.76 -2.99 2.78
N SER A 155 -23.48 -3.16 3.18
CA SER A 155 -22.27 -3.06 2.33
C SER A 155 -21.93 -1.67 1.78
N SER A 156 -22.76 -0.66 2.06
CA SER A 156 -22.60 0.68 1.56
C SER A 156 -21.99 1.59 2.62
N LEU A 157 -20.98 2.36 2.23
CA LEU A 157 -20.44 3.44 3.03
C LEU A 157 -21.38 4.65 2.92
N LEU A 158 -21.79 5.16 4.06
CA LEU A 158 -22.81 6.18 4.17
C LEU A 158 -22.22 7.44 4.80
N PHE A 159 -22.24 8.54 4.03
CA PHE A 159 -21.93 9.88 4.48
C PHE A 159 -23.20 10.57 4.96
N ILE A 160 -23.28 10.92 6.24
CA ILE A 160 -24.44 11.61 6.81
C ILE A 160 -24.17 13.11 6.88
N GLN A 161 -24.95 13.90 6.15
CA GLN A 161 -24.84 15.34 6.13
C GLN A 161 -25.31 15.97 7.44
N PRO A 162 -24.71 17.11 7.85
CA PRO A 162 -25.21 17.87 8.99
C PRO A 162 -26.60 18.44 8.70
N PRO A 163 -27.45 18.63 9.73
CA PRO A 163 -28.84 19.10 9.56
C PRO A 163 -28.96 20.45 8.83
N GLU A 164 -27.93 21.29 8.90
CA GLU A 164 -27.90 22.63 8.31
C GLU A 164 -27.60 22.66 6.80
N ASN A 165 -27.18 21.55 6.20
CA ASN A 165 -26.80 21.48 4.77
C ASN A 165 -27.94 21.00 3.85
N LEU A 166 -29.19 21.08 4.29
CA LEU A 166 -30.38 20.69 3.51
C LEU A 166 -30.91 21.80 2.58
N ASP A 167 -30.16 22.88 2.35
CA ASP A 167 -30.43 23.75 1.21
C ASP A 167 -30.01 22.99 -0.06
N MET A 168 -30.99 22.28 -0.61
CA MET A 168 -30.96 21.67 -1.93
C MET A 168 -30.32 22.66 -2.91
N ILE A 169 -29.17 22.29 -3.46
CA ILE A 169 -28.70 22.87 -4.71
C ILE A 169 -29.79 22.51 -5.72
N ASN A 170 -30.67 23.47 -6.05
CA ASN A 170 -31.54 23.35 -7.21
C ASN A 170 -30.61 23.16 -8.41
N GLU A 171 -30.77 22.06 -9.13
CA GLU A 171 -30.09 21.80 -10.41
C GLU A 171 -30.45 22.83 -11.50
N ASP A 172 -31.38 23.77 -11.20
CA ASP A 172 -31.85 24.82 -12.11
C ASP A 172 -31.02 26.12 -12.08
N GLU A 173 -29.99 26.25 -11.22
CA GLU A 173 -29.06 27.40 -11.21
C GLU A 173 -27.68 27.02 -11.77
N ILE A 174 -27.67 26.50 -13.00
CA ILE A 174 -26.48 26.56 -13.86
C ILE A 174 -26.87 27.42 -15.07
N GLU A 175 -26.70 28.74 -14.91
CA GLU A 175 -26.63 29.63 -16.07
C GLU A 175 -25.36 29.28 -16.85
N ASP A 176 -25.58 28.78 -18.07
CA ASP A 176 -24.59 28.48 -19.09
C ASP A 176 -23.88 29.78 -19.53
N PRO A 177 -22.57 29.96 -19.27
CA PRO A 177 -21.80 30.98 -19.93
C PRO A 177 -21.05 30.34 -21.10
N GLU A 178 -21.69 30.34 -22.27
CA GLU A 178 -20.95 30.38 -23.53
C GLU A 178 -20.08 31.65 -23.53
N ALA A 179 -18.76 31.53 -23.33
CA ALA A 179 -17.78 32.49 -23.83
C ALA A 179 -16.34 31.98 -23.71
N GLU A 180 -15.78 31.71 -24.90
CA GLU A 180 -14.42 32.02 -25.35
C GLU A 180 -13.22 31.31 -24.70
N GLY A 181 -12.47 30.63 -25.57
CA GLY A 181 -11.25 29.94 -25.24
C GLY A 181 -10.10 30.89 -24.89
N GLU A 182 -9.49 30.65 -23.74
CA GLU A 182 -8.11 31.01 -23.46
C GLU A 182 -7.36 29.74 -23.06
N GLU A 183 -6.29 29.42 -23.80
CA GLU A 183 -5.30 28.42 -23.40
C GLU A 183 -4.59 28.92 -22.14
N ILE A 184 -4.84 28.26 -21.00
CA ILE A 184 -4.16 28.58 -19.75
C ILE A 184 -2.73 27.98 -19.82
N PRO A 185 -1.67 28.78 -19.57
CA PRO A 185 -0.30 28.28 -19.57
C PRO A 185 -0.08 27.21 -18.49
N LEU A 186 0.61 26.12 -18.88
CA LEU A 186 1.21 25.16 -17.97
C LEU A 186 2.26 25.85 -17.11
N ASP A 187 1.87 26.38 -15.94
CA ASP A 187 2.85 26.65 -14.89
C ASP A 187 2.31 26.47 -13.46
N LEU A 188 3.12 25.73 -12.72
CA LEU A 188 3.23 25.48 -11.28
C LEU A 188 2.16 26.08 -10.35
N LYS A 189 1.14 25.27 -10.04
CA LYS A 189 0.65 25.00 -8.67
C LYS A 189 -0.21 23.73 -8.72
N PRO A 190 0.17 22.63 -8.05
CA PRO A 190 -0.77 21.52 -7.88
C PRO A 190 -1.93 22.07 -7.06
N PHE A 191 -3.09 22.22 -7.71
CA PHE A 191 -4.34 22.37 -6.98
C PHE A 191 -4.43 21.15 -6.07
N LEU A 192 -4.12 21.36 -4.78
CA LEU A 192 -4.87 20.67 -3.75
C LEU A 192 -6.32 20.85 -4.19
N HIS A 193 -7.03 19.77 -4.47
CA HIS A 193 -8.48 19.78 -4.36
C HIS A 193 -8.83 19.97 -2.88
N ALA A 194 -8.39 21.09 -2.29
CA ALA A 194 -9.16 21.78 -1.30
C ALA A 194 -10.45 22.12 -2.05
N SER A 195 -11.42 21.20 -1.98
CA SER A 195 -12.81 21.50 -2.25
C SER A 195 -13.03 22.88 -1.62
N PRO A 196 -13.36 23.93 -2.42
CA PRO A 196 -13.33 25.29 -1.94
C PRO A 196 -14.06 25.30 -0.62
N SER A 197 -13.38 25.72 0.45
CA SER A 197 -14.05 25.85 1.72
C SER A 197 -15.29 26.66 1.44
N ALA A 198 -16.47 26.18 1.83
CA ALA A 198 -17.63 27.04 1.81
C ALA A 198 -17.26 28.33 2.58
N ALA A 199 -17.98 29.43 2.33
CA ALA A 199 -17.65 30.73 2.93
C ALA A 199 -17.56 30.70 4.48
N ASP A 200 -18.00 29.59 5.09
CA ASP A 200 -17.96 29.25 6.51
C ASP A 200 -16.71 28.46 6.98
N GLY A 201 -15.76 28.13 6.09
CA GLY A 201 -14.57 27.34 6.41
C GLY A 201 -14.76 25.81 6.40
N ARG A 202 -15.95 25.29 6.06
CA ARG A 202 -16.21 23.84 5.96
C ARG A 202 -15.68 23.28 4.64
N ARG A 203 -14.98 22.13 4.68
CA ARG A 203 -14.51 21.42 3.48
C ARG A 203 -15.70 20.76 2.79
N ARG A 204 -15.97 21.08 1.53
CA ARG A 204 -17.02 20.43 0.73
C ARG A 204 -16.65 18.98 0.44
N VAL A 205 -17.62 18.08 0.54
CA VAL A 205 -17.46 16.67 0.16
C VAL A 205 -17.07 16.60 -1.33
N PRO A 206 -16.03 15.85 -1.70
CA PRO A 206 -15.63 15.71 -3.10
C PRO A 206 -16.68 14.91 -3.88
N GLU A 207 -16.72 15.10 -5.20
CA GLU A 207 -17.55 14.29 -6.10
C GLU A 207 -17.25 12.79 -5.95
N THR A 208 -18.28 11.93 -6.03
CA THR A 208 -18.17 10.48 -5.87
C THR A 208 -17.06 9.87 -6.74
N LYS A 209 -16.89 10.36 -7.98
CA LYS A 209 -15.85 9.87 -8.92
C LYS A 209 -14.42 10.00 -8.39
N PHE A 210 -14.18 10.89 -7.43
CA PHE A 210 -12.88 11.09 -6.76
C PHE A 210 -12.80 10.40 -5.39
N VAL A 211 -13.90 9.86 -4.88
CA VAL A 211 -13.96 9.13 -3.61
C VAL A 211 -13.80 7.64 -3.86
N ILE A 212 -14.70 7.07 -4.66
CA ILE A 212 -14.85 5.63 -4.79
C ILE A 212 -15.49 5.31 -6.14
N SER A 213 -14.84 4.39 -6.85
CA SER A 213 -15.26 3.89 -8.15
C SER A 213 -16.14 2.65 -8.01
N SER A 214 -16.90 2.33 -9.07
CA SER A 214 -17.54 1.02 -9.17
C SER A 214 -16.47 -0.04 -9.40
N GLU A 215 -15.99 -0.24 -10.63
CA GLU A 215 -15.06 -1.33 -10.94
C GLU A 215 -14.00 -0.97 -11.98
N LYS A 216 -14.17 0.17 -12.65
CA LYS A 216 -13.36 0.59 -13.79
C LYS A 216 -13.10 2.09 -13.73
N ARG A 217 -12.04 2.50 -14.42
CA ARG A 217 -11.70 3.92 -14.60
C ARG A 217 -12.91 4.72 -15.10
N GLY A 218 -13.19 5.84 -14.44
CA GLY A 218 -14.22 6.78 -14.85
C GLY A 218 -15.66 6.35 -14.54
N GLN A 219 -15.88 5.18 -13.94
CA GLN A 219 -17.21 4.76 -13.49
C GLN A 219 -17.39 5.07 -12.01
N ILE A 220 -18.41 5.85 -11.69
CA ILE A 220 -18.78 6.19 -10.31
C ILE A 220 -19.33 4.98 -9.58
N ALA A 221 -19.08 4.89 -8.28
CA ALA A 221 -19.73 3.92 -7.43
C ALA A 221 -21.26 4.12 -7.43
N GLY A 222 -22.00 3.01 -7.40
CA GLY A 222 -23.43 3.03 -7.13
C GLY A 222 -23.73 3.12 -5.64
N GLU A 223 -25.03 3.21 -5.34
CA GLU A 223 -25.56 3.23 -3.97
C GLU A 223 -25.23 1.96 -3.18
N ASP A 224 -24.86 0.87 -3.86
CA ASP A 224 -24.38 -0.38 -3.25
C ASP A 224 -23.05 -0.21 -2.49
N ARG A 225 -22.33 0.90 -2.69
CA ARG A 225 -21.01 1.15 -2.10
C ARG A 225 -20.87 2.51 -1.44
N TRP A 226 -21.49 3.54 -2.01
CA TRP A 226 -21.37 4.90 -1.50
C TRP A 226 -22.69 5.64 -1.61
N ARG A 227 -23.11 6.22 -0.49
CA ARG A 227 -24.32 7.04 -0.40
C ARG A 227 -24.05 8.29 0.42
N ILE A 228 -24.69 9.39 0.04
CA ILE A 228 -24.70 10.64 0.77
C ILE A 228 -26.16 10.88 1.15
N GLU A 229 -26.46 10.90 2.44
CA GLU A 229 -27.84 11.03 2.93
C GLU A 229 -27.97 12.18 3.94
N GLY A 230 -29.18 12.72 4.03
CA GLY A 230 -29.55 13.65 5.08
C GLY A 230 -29.63 12.99 6.45
N ASN A 231 -29.56 13.79 7.52
CA ASN A 231 -29.59 13.26 8.90
C ASN A 231 -30.84 12.41 9.19
N GLU A 232 -32.02 12.82 8.68
CA GLU A 232 -33.28 12.12 8.91
C GLU A 232 -33.30 10.74 8.25
N VAL A 233 -32.92 10.66 6.97
CA VAL A 233 -32.82 9.38 6.24
C VAL A 233 -31.80 8.47 6.90
N GLY A 234 -30.64 9.03 7.30
CA GLY A 234 -29.62 8.29 8.05
C GLY A 234 -30.14 7.70 9.36
N ARG A 235 -30.95 8.44 10.13
CA ARG A 235 -31.58 7.92 11.37
C ARG A 235 -32.54 6.77 11.08
N GLU A 236 -33.34 6.88 10.02
CA GLU A 236 -34.29 5.82 9.66
C GLU A 236 -33.58 4.54 9.22
N GLU A 237 -32.52 4.65 8.41
CA GLU A 237 -31.77 3.50 7.91
C GLU A 237 -30.88 2.82 8.95
N LEU A 238 -30.20 3.61 9.81
CA LEU A 238 -29.30 3.08 10.83
C LEU A 238 -30.07 2.56 12.06
N GLY A 239 -31.34 2.93 12.21
CA GLY A 239 -32.12 2.58 13.39
C GLY A 239 -31.54 3.14 14.69
N ALA A 240 -31.98 2.60 15.82
CA ALA A 240 -31.69 3.17 17.14
C ALA A 240 -30.25 2.93 17.64
N ARG A 241 -29.60 1.85 17.21
CA ARG A 241 -28.32 1.41 17.78
C ARG A 241 -27.39 0.85 16.73
N GLY A 242 -26.10 1.12 16.92
CA GLY A 242 -25.03 0.55 16.13
C GLY A 242 -23.81 0.24 16.98
N TYR A 243 -22.74 -0.16 16.31
CA TYR A 243 -21.46 -0.43 16.95
C TYR A 243 -20.39 0.50 16.38
N LYS A 244 -19.72 1.25 17.25
CA LYS A 244 -18.58 2.09 16.89
C LYS A 244 -17.31 1.26 16.84
N LEU A 245 -16.59 1.36 15.72
CA LEU A 245 -15.22 0.92 15.57
C LEU A 245 -14.30 2.14 15.69
N GLY A 246 -13.67 2.27 16.84
CA GLY A 246 -12.78 3.37 17.18
C GLY A 246 -11.39 3.22 16.58
N GLY A 247 -10.70 4.34 16.36
CA GLY A 247 -9.43 4.41 15.63
C GLY A 247 -9.56 4.31 14.10
N VAL A 248 -8.42 4.18 13.42
CA VAL A 248 -8.31 4.32 11.96
C VAL A 248 -8.60 3.02 11.21
N THR A 249 -9.40 3.12 10.16
CA THR A 249 -9.73 2.04 9.22
C THR A 249 -9.27 2.43 7.81
N TYR A 250 -8.42 1.62 7.19
CA TYR A 250 -8.08 1.75 5.77
C TYR A 250 -8.97 0.84 4.94
N ILE A 251 -9.60 1.37 3.90
CA ILE A 251 -10.49 0.63 2.99
C ILE A 251 -9.93 0.73 1.58
N PHE A 252 -9.44 -0.38 1.04
CA PHE A 252 -8.96 -0.48 -0.33
C PHE A 252 -10.10 -0.97 -1.24
N ASN A 253 -10.69 -0.06 -2.03
CA ASN A 253 -11.76 -0.39 -2.99
C ASN A 253 -11.24 -0.95 -4.33
N ASP A 254 -9.92 -1.00 -4.51
CA ASP A 254 -9.29 -1.68 -5.64
C ASP A 254 -9.81 -3.12 -5.80
N GLY A 255 -9.93 -3.55 -7.06
CA GLY A 255 -10.37 -4.90 -7.39
C GLY A 255 -9.38 -5.97 -6.94
N PRO A 256 -9.76 -7.25 -7.04
CA PRO A 256 -8.86 -8.34 -6.69
C PRO A 256 -7.90 -8.70 -7.83
N GLY A 257 -6.81 -9.40 -7.51
CA GLY A 257 -5.91 -9.98 -8.51
C GLY A 257 -5.07 -8.94 -9.27
N PRO A 258 -4.47 -9.34 -10.41
CA PRO A 258 -3.62 -8.46 -11.22
C PRO A 258 -4.32 -7.19 -11.71
N GLU A 259 -5.61 -7.26 -12.00
CA GLU A 259 -6.41 -6.14 -12.53
C GLU A 259 -6.63 -5.01 -11.50
N GLY A 260 -6.69 -5.36 -10.21
CA GLY A 260 -6.73 -4.36 -9.14
C GLY A 260 -5.37 -3.98 -8.60
N TYR A 261 -4.28 -4.55 -9.14
CA TYR A 261 -2.89 -4.28 -8.79
C TYR A 261 -2.46 -4.54 -7.34
N LEU A 262 -3.38 -4.79 -6.40
CA LEU A 262 -3.06 -5.04 -4.99
C LEU A 262 -2.16 -6.25 -4.78
N VAL A 263 -2.18 -7.24 -5.68
CA VAL A 263 -1.28 -8.42 -5.65
C VAL A 263 0.19 -8.10 -5.94
N TYR A 264 0.54 -6.84 -6.20
CA TYR A 264 1.91 -6.42 -6.40
C TYR A 264 2.34 -5.50 -5.26
N PHE A 265 3.40 -5.87 -4.54
CA PHE A 265 3.92 -5.11 -3.40
C PHE A 265 4.16 -3.63 -3.71
N ARG A 266 4.70 -3.32 -4.90
CA ARG A 266 4.90 -1.95 -5.37
C ARG A 266 3.59 -1.17 -5.39
N HIS A 267 2.55 -1.73 -6.01
CA HIS A 267 1.27 -1.06 -6.17
C HIS A 267 0.48 -0.98 -4.87
N PHE A 268 0.51 -2.03 -4.04
CA PHE A 268 -0.17 -2.02 -2.76
C PHE A 268 0.54 -1.14 -1.73
N VAL A 269 1.81 -1.40 -1.42
CA VAL A 269 2.47 -0.72 -0.29
C VAL A 269 2.99 0.66 -0.68
N LEU A 270 3.67 0.79 -1.83
CA LEU A 270 4.41 2.00 -2.16
C LEU A 270 3.51 3.06 -2.81
N GLU A 271 2.56 2.64 -3.64
CA GLU A 271 1.61 3.58 -4.26
C GLU A 271 0.41 3.83 -3.34
N ALA A 272 -0.34 2.77 -2.99
CA ALA A 272 -1.63 2.91 -2.33
C ALA A 272 -1.52 3.13 -0.80
N PHE A 273 -0.84 2.24 -0.08
CA PHE A 273 -0.78 2.27 1.38
C PHE A 273 0.01 3.48 1.91
N LEU A 274 1.21 3.71 1.37
CA LEU A 274 2.07 4.83 1.76
C LEU A 274 1.38 6.18 1.44
N GLY A 275 0.74 6.29 0.27
CA GLY A 275 -0.03 7.48 -0.11
C GLY A 275 -1.20 7.75 0.85
N ALA A 276 -1.96 6.71 1.21
CA ALA A 276 -3.04 6.80 2.18
C ALA A 276 -2.56 7.31 3.55
N THR A 277 -1.42 6.82 4.03
CA THR A 277 -0.83 7.25 5.30
C THR A 277 -0.34 8.70 5.24
N ARG A 278 0.26 9.14 4.15
CA ARG A 278 0.65 10.56 3.99
C ARG A 278 -0.57 11.48 3.97
N VAL A 279 -1.63 11.07 3.28
CA VAL A 279 -2.89 11.83 3.23
C VAL A 279 -3.55 11.88 4.61
N LEU A 280 -3.60 10.77 5.35
CA LEU A 280 -4.06 10.77 6.74
C LEU A 280 -3.25 11.77 7.58
N ALA A 281 -1.92 11.71 7.50
CA ALA A 281 -1.02 12.60 8.22
C ALA A 281 -1.34 14.08 7.97
N SER A 282 -1.68 14.44 6.73
CA SER A 282 -2.03 15.82 6.33
C SER A 282 -3.31 16.36 6.99
N THR A 283 -4.17 15.47 7.48
CA THR A 283 -5.42 15.84 8.17
C THR A 283 -5.26 15.95 9.68
N LEU A 284 -4.08 15.59 10.19
CA LEU A 284 -3.77 15.61 11.62
C LEU A 284 -2.92 16.85 11.96
N PRO A 285 -3.01 17.38 13.18
CA PRO A 285 -2.07 18.39 13.65
C PRO A 285 -0.63 17.85 13.57
N THR A 286 0.31 18.71 13.18
CA THR A 286 1.74 18.34 13.01
C THR A 286 2.40 17.80 14.29
N SER A 287 1.86 18.14 15.46
CA SER A 287 2.32 17.67 16.77
C SER A 287 1.86 16.24 17.13
N VAL A 288 0.97 15.65 16.33
CA VAL A 288 0.37 14.34 16.62
C VAL A 288 1.06 13.26 15.79
N SER A 289 1.51 12.19 16.45
CA SER A 289 2.00 11.00 15.76
C SER A 289 0.88 10.42 14.90
N VAL A 290 1.21 10.08 13.66
CA VAL A 290 0.25 9.45 12.76
C VAL A 290 -0.10 8.06 13.30
N PRO A 291 -1.39 7.78 13.58
CA PRO A 291 -1.79 6.48 14.09
C PRO A 291 -1.63 5.40 13.01
N VAL A 292 -1.12 4.24 13.41
CA VAL A 292 -1.25 3.02 12.60
C VAL A 292 -2.72 2.59 12.51
N PRO A 293 -3.19 2.08 11.35
CA PRO A 293 -4.58 1.63 11.20
C PRO A 293 -4.87 0.44 12.12
N ARG A 294 -5.98 0.47 12.86
CA ARG A 294 -6.47 -0.69 13.61
C ARG A 294 -7.06 -1.74 12.66
N ARG A 295 -7.51 -1.31 11.48
CA ARG A 295 -8.16 -2.16 10.47
C ARG A 295 -7.65 -1.83 9.07
N VAL A 296 -7.40 -2.88 8.29
CA VAL A 296 -7.17 -2.80 6.84
C VAL A 296 -8.16 -3.73 6.16
N TRP A 297 -9.03 -3.15 5.34
CA TRP A 297 -10.14 -3.83 4.70
C TRP A 297 -9.97 -3.87 3.19
N PHE A 298 -10.25 -5.03 2.61
CA PHE A 298 -10.24 -5.28 1.17
C PHE A 298 -11.60 -5.81 0.72
N PRO A 299 -12.64 -4.96 0.65
CA PRO A 299 -14.04 -5.40 0.42
C PRO A 299 -14.25 -6.22 -0.85
N ARG A 300 -13.35 -6.10 -1.83
CA ARG A 300 -13.43 -6.76 -3.13
C ARG A 300 -12.42 -7.87 -3.35
N CYS A 301 -11.54 -8.14 -2.37
CA CYS A 301 -10.53 -9.18 -2.47
C CYS A 301 -10.92 -10.38 -1.62
N GLY A 302 -11.10 -11.54 -2.25
CA GLY A 302 -11.37 -12.78 -1.54
C GLY A 302 -10.13 -13.66 -1.38
N ALA A 303 -10.37 -14.96 -1.21
CA ALA A 303 -9.29 -15.96 -1.21
C ALA A 303 -8.66 -16.12 -2.61
N ASN A 304 -9.49 -16.08 -3.65
CA ASN A 304 -9.04 -16.09 -5.04
C ASN A 304 -10.10 -15.42 -5.93
N PRO A 305 -9.80 -14.29 -6.59
CA PRO A 305 -8.56 -13.52 -6.55
C PRO A 305 -8.34 -12.74 -5.23
N SER A 306 -7.07 -12.60 -4.82
CA SER A 306 -6.67 -12.05 -3.51
C SER A 306 -5.96 -10.69 -3.61
N TRP A 307 -5.72 -10.05 -2.46
CA TRP A 307 -4.78 -8.93 -2.29
C TRP A 307 -3.36 -9.42 -1.94
N ARG A 308 -3.21 -10.70 -1.59
CA ARG A 308 -1.91 -11.31 -1.24
C ARG A 308 -1.10 -11.54 -2.51
N ASP A 309 0.13 -11.06 -2.53
CA ASP A 309 1.08 -11.33 -3.61
C ASP A 309 1.65 -12.75 -3.51
N GLU A 310 2.14 -13.27 -4.63
CA GLU A 310 2.73 -14.61 -4.72
C GLU A 310 3.96 -14.80 -3.81
N ARG A 311 4.73 -13.73 -3.59
CA ARG A 311 5.95 -13.76 -2.76
C ARG A 311 5.65 -13.61 -1.26
N GLY A 312 4.40 -13.30 -0.90
CA GLY A 312 3.96 -13.04 0.46
C GLY A 312 4.49 -11.73 1.06
N ASP A 313 5.00 -10.80 0.24
CA ASP A 313 5.55 -9.53 0.68
C ASP A 313 4.49 -8.60 1.31
N ASN A 314 3.26 -8.58 0.78
CA ASN A 314 2.13 -7.83 1.32
C ASN A 314 1.74 -8.35 2.70
N ALA A 315 1.62 -9.67 2.83
CA ALA A 315 1.30 -10.32 4.09
C ALA A 315 2.40 -10.11 5.12
N TRP A 316 3.66 -10.21 4.69
CA TRP A 316 4.83 -9.93 5.52
C TRP A 316 4.83 -8.48 6.00
N PHE A 317 4.58 -7.51 5.12
CA PHE A 317 4.50 -6.09 5.50
C PHE A 317 3.42 -5.84 6.55
N LEU A 318 2.18 -6.29 6.32
CA LEU A 318 1.09 -6.11 7.29
C LEU A 318 1.40 -6.80 8.62
N ALA A 319 1.94 -8.02 8.62
CA ALA A 319 2.25 -8.74 9.86
C ALA A 319 3.34 -8.06 10.71
N HIS A 320 4.33 -7.42 10.07
CA HIS A 320 5.49 -6.86 10.75
C HIS A 320 5.36 -5.35 11.04
N ALA A 321 4.83 -4.56 10.10
CA ALA A 321 4.62 -3.13 10.31
C ALA A 321 3.37 -2.85 11.17
N LEU A 322 2.42 -3.80 11.20
CA LEU A 322 1.07 -3.62 11.75
C LEU A 322 0.61 -4.84 12.58
N PRO A 323 1.35 -5.24 13.62
CA PRO A 323 1.12 -6.52 14.31
C PRO A 323 -0.22 -6.63 15.04
N SER A 324 -0.88 -5.51 15.35
CA SER A 324 -2.18 -5.48 16.05
C SER A 324 -3.36 -5.18 15.13
N THR A 325 -3.12 -5.00 13.83
CA THR A 325 -4.14 -4.61 12.86
C THR A 325 -4.95 -5.81 12.43
N SER A 326 -6.29 -5.70 12.48
CA SER A 326 -7.15 -6.70 11.88
C SER A 326 -7.22 -6.50 10.37
N VAL A 327 -7.02 -7.58 9.61
CA VAL A 327 -7.16 -7.58 8.16
C VAL A 327 -8.45 -8.30 7.78
N GLU A 328 -9.30 -7.64 7.01
CA GLU A 328 -10.58 -8.18 6.54
C GLU A 328 -10.63 -8.20 5.02
N ASP A 329 -11.21 -9.26 4.47
CA ASP A 329 -11.33 -9.50 3.04
C ASP A 329 -12.82 -9.43 2.61
N ALA A 330 -13.12 -9.74 1.36
CA ALA A 330 -14.48 -9.68 0.82
C ALA A 330 -15.47 -10.60 1.55
N ASN A 331 -15.01 -11.70 2.16
CA ASN A 331 -15.89 -12.58 2.93
C ASN A 331 -16.29 -11.92 4.25
N GLY A 332 -15.33 -11.33 4.97
CA GLY A 332 -15.63 -10.57 6.19
C GLY A 332 -16.56 -9.39 5.90
N TRP A 333 -16.36 -8.71 4.77
CA TRP A 333 -17.26 -7.65 4.33
C TRP A 333 -18.68 -8.16 4.07
N ALA A 334 -18.82 -9.29 3.38
CA ALA A 334 -20.11 -9.94 3.12
C ALA A 334 -20.79 -10.46 4.40
N ASP A 335 -20.01 -10.92 5.38
CA ASP A 335 -20.53 -11.33 6.69
C ASP A 335 -21.10 -10.13 7.46
N ARG A 336 -20.43 -8.96 7.42
CA ARG A 336 -20.96 -7.72 8.00
C ARG A 336 -22.27 -7.32 7.35
N ASN A 337 -22.34 -7.41 6.03
CA ASN A 337 -23.56 -7.15 5.29
C ASN A 337 -24.70 -8.08 5.72
N THR A 338 -24.40 -9.38 5.83
CA THR A 338 -25.38 -10.41 6.24
C THR A 338 -25.84 -10.19 7.68
N ALA A 339 -24.94 -9.75 8.57
CA ALA A 339 -25.29 -9.42 9.95
C ALA A 339 -26.23 -8.21 10.06
N GLY A 340 -26.23 -7.31 9.06
CA GLY A 340 -27.13 -6.16 9.00
C GLY A 340 -26.95 -5.16 10.14
N MET A 341 -25.82 -5.20 10.86
CA MET A 341 -25.56 -4.31 11.99
C MET A 341 -24.93 -3.00 11.51
N PRO A 342 -25.56 -1.84 11.80
CA PRO A 342 -24.98 -0.53 11.54
C PRO A 342 -23.65 -0.33 12.27
N ILE A 343 -22.63 0.10 11.54
CA ILE A 343 -21.30 0.35 12.07
C ILE A 343 -20.95 1.83 11.90
N LEU A 344 -20.48 2.45 12.97
CA LEU A 344 -19.88 3.79 12.95
C LEU A 344 -18.35 3.65 12.93
N LEU A 345 -17.71 4.13 11.88
CA LEU A 345 -16.25 4.16 11.75
C LEU A 345 -15.75 5.53 12.20
N GLU A 346 -14.90 5.55 13.23
CA GLU A 346 -14.39 6.80 13.80
C GLU A 346 -13.57 7.62 12.80
N LYS A 347 -12.58 6.98 12.17
CA LYS A 347 -11.70 7.59 11.17
C LYS A 347 -11.46 6.61 10.04
N VAL A 348 -11.68 7.04 8.80
CA VAL A 348 -11.59 6.19 7.61
C VAL A 348 -10.68 6.84 6.60
N VAL A 349 -9.81 6.03 5.99
CA VAL A 349 -9.13 6.37 4.75
C VAL A 349 -9.67 5.46 3.66
N ILE A 350 -10.30 6.03 2.64
CA ILE A 350 -10.76 5.32 1.44
C ILE A 350 -9.66 5.44 0.38
N ILE A 351 -9.20 4.30 -0.12
CA ILE A 351 -8.18 4.17 -1.15
C ILE A 351 -8.81 3.54 -2.39
N ASP A 352 -8.70 4.23 -3.52
CA ASP A 352 -9.23 3.77 -4.79
C ASP A 352 -8.39 4.26 -5.98
N ARG A 353 -7.68 3.33 -6.63
CA ARG A 353 -6.86 3.61 -7.82
C ARG A 353 -7.65 4.20 -8.98
N TRP A 354 -8.85 3.70 -9.27
CA TRP A 354 -9.64 4.19 -10.41
C TRP A 354 -10.21 5.57 -10.16
N ALA A 355 -10.58 5.88 -8.92
CA ALA A 355 -10.95 7.24 -8.52
C ALA A 355 -9.75 8.21 -8.62
N SER A 356 -8.53 7.74 -8.31
CA SER A 356 -7.31 8.52 -8.55
C SER A 356 -7.10 8.81 -10.05
N HIS A 357 -7.21 7.78 -10.89
CA HIS A 357 -7.07 7.92 -12.35
C HIS A 357 -8.19 8.72 -13.04
N ALA A 358 -9.26 9.07 -12.33
CA ALA A 358 -10.30 9.97 -12.80
C ALA A 358 -9.89 11.46 -12.73
N ALA A 359 -8.85 11.81 -11.94
CA ALA A 359 -8.39 13.19 -11.74
C ALA A 359 -7.63 13.81 -12.92
N ASN A 360 -7.27 13.02 -13.94
CA ASN A 360 -6.42 13.44 -15.06
C ASN A 360 -5.08 14.07 -14.58
N GLY A 361 -4.56 15.08 -15.28
CA GLY A 361 -3.35 15.81 -14.88
C GLY A 361 -2.10 14.93 -14.68
N GLU A 362 -1.37 15.15 -13.59
CA GLU A 362 -0.16 14.40 -13.23
C GLU A 362 -0.41 12.89 -13.13
N VAL A 363 -1.58 12.47 -12.61
CA VAL A 363 -1.92 11.04 -12.50
C VAL A 363 -2.02 10.41 -13.89
N ALA A 364 -2.63 11.11 -14.85
CA ALA A 364 -2.71 10.65 -16.24
C ALA A 364 -1.36 10.72 -16.95
N LYS A 365 -0.61 11.82 -16.77
CA LYS A 365 0.72 12.01 -17.38
C LYS A 365 1.67 10.88 -17.04
N TRP A 366 1.68 10.44 -15.78
CA TRP A 366 2.61 9.43 -15.30
C TRP A 366 2.01 8.03 -15.24
N GLY A 367 0.69 7.89 -15.35
CA GLY A 367 0.01 6.60 -15.18
C GLY A 367 0.15 6.06 -13.75
N LYS A 368 0.17 6.94 -12.74
CA LYS A 368 0.47 6.60 -11.34
C LYS A 368 -0.56 7.20 -10.39
N MET A 369 -1.26 6.36 -9.62
CA MET A 369 -2.24 6.85 -8.64
C MET A 369 -1.61 7.74 -7.57
N ASN A 370 -0.34 7.53 -7.23
CA ASN A 370 0.38 8.32 -6.24
C ASN A 370 1.12 9.53 -6.82
N ALA A 371 0.91 9.91 -8.10
CA ALA A 371 1.66 10.99 -8.74
C ALA A 371 1.56 12.35 -8.03
N MET A 372 0.42 12.59 -7.35
CA MET A 372 0.14 13.83 -6.61
C MET A 372 0.52 13.76 -5.13
N ILE A 373 0.79 12.57 -4.59
CA ILE A 373 1.05 12.36 -3.15
C ILE A 373 2.23 13.19 -2.63
N PRO A 374 3.35 13.36 -3.36
CA PRO A 374 4.46 14.19 -2.88
C PRO A 374 4.07 15.66 -2.60
N THR A 375 2.99 16.15 -3.20
CA THR A 375 2.50 17.53 -3.00
C THR A 375 1.71 17.71 -1.70
N VAL A 376 1.33 16.61 -1.05
CA VAL A 376 0.57 16.62 0.19
C VAL A 376 1.51 16.92 1.36
N PRO A 377 1.26 17.96 2.18
CA PRO A 377 2.06 18.22 3.37
C PRO A 377 1.82 17.14 4.43
N ALA A 378 2.88 16.64 5.04
CA ALA A 378 2.82 15.69 6.14
C ALA A 378 3.99 15.93 7.11
N ALA A 379 3.83 15.54 8.37
CA ALA A 379 4.92 15.57 9.34
C ALA A 379 6.13 14.78 8.82
N GLN A 380 7.35 15.26 9.07
CA GLN A 380 8.58 14.67 8.55
C GLN A 380 8.66 13.16 8.83
N ASN A 381 8.28 12.76 10.05
CA ASN A 381 8.35 11.41 10.58
C ASN A 381 7.01 10.63 10.51
N PHE A 382 6.09 11.00 9.61
CA PHE A 382 4.76 10.37 9.54
C PHE A 382 4.79 8.85 9.34
N TRP A 383 5.87 8.32 8.75
CA TRP A 383 6.08 6.89 8.49
C TRP A 383 6.83 6.15 9.61
N GLU A 384 7.31 6.87 10.63
CA GLU A 384 8.26 6.34 11.61
C GLU A 384 7.69 5.18 12.43
N GLN A 385 6.39 5.23 12.77
CA GLN A 385 5.77 4.14 13.53
C GLN A 385 5.80 2.81 12.77
N PHE A 386 5.63 2.84 11.44
CA PHE A 386 5.69 1.66 10.58
C PHE A 386 7.12 1.11 10.51
N ARG A 387 8.11 2.00 10.36
CA ARG A 387 9.54 1.64 10.37
C ARG A 387 9.93 1.00 11.71
N THR A 388 9.60 1.65 12.82
CA THR A 388 9.90 1.18 14.17
C THR A 388 9.27 -0.19 14.44
N ASN A 389 8.01 -0.40 14.05
CA ASN A 389 7.36 -1.71 14.19
C ASN A 389 8.07 -2.79 13.37
N MET A 390 8.39 -2.48 12.11
CA MET A 390 9.12 -3.39 11.22
C MET A 390 10.47 -3.78 11.84
N MET A 391 11.29 -2.81 12.26
CA MET A 391 12.60 -3.08 12.87
C MET A 391 12.48 -3.94 14.14
N ARG A 392 11.58 -3.57 15.06
CA ARG A 392 11.36 -4.32 16.32
C ARG A 392 10.93 -5.75 16.05
N SER A 393 10.00 -5.94 15.13
CA SER A 393 9.47 -7.28 14.78
C SER A 393 10.54 -8.20 14.17
N LEU A 394 11.59 -7.63 13.59
CA LEU A 394 12.72 -8.35 13.01
C LEU A 394 13.91 -8.49 13.99
N GLY A 395 13.76 -8.02 15.23
CA GLY A 395 14.84 -8.03 16.22
C GLY A 395 16.01 -7.09 15.86
N VAL A 396 15.75 -6.07 15.05
CA VAL A 396 16.72 -5.03 14.71
C VAL A 396 16.70 -3.97 15.81
N ASP A 397 17.84 -3.80 16.49
CA ASP A 397 18.04 -2.73 17.45
C ASP A 397 18.06 -1.39 16.69
N GLY A 398 16.90 -0.78 16.48
CA GLY A 398 16.70 0.53 15.82
C GLY A 398 17.27 1.70 16.62
N LYS A 399 18.50 1.56 17.12
CA LYS A 399 19.16 2.45 18.07
C LYS A 399 20.15 3.41 17.43
N SER A 400 20.36 3.36 16.11
CA SER A 400 21.37 4.21 15.50
C SER A 400 20.94 4.66 14.10
N ASP A 401 20.42 5.88 14.03
CA ASP A 401 20.24 6.61 12.76
C ASP A 401 21.60 7.06 12.17
N THR A 402 22.68 6.83 12.93
CA THR A 402 24.06 7.07 12.53
C THR A 402 24.85 5.76 12.39
N GLY A 403 25.99 5.81 11.71
CA GLY A 403 26.95 4.73 11.63
C GLY A 403 27.50 4.30 12.99
N SER A 404 28.14 3.14 13.02
CA SER A 404 28.84 2.58 14.20
C SER A 404 29.89 3.52 14.81
N ARG A 405 30.38 4.48 14.02
CA ARG A 405 31.34 5.52 14.40
C ARG A 405 30.71 6.91 14.62
N GLY A 406 29.37 6.99 14.65
CA GLY A 406 28.65 8.28 14.64
C GLY A 406 28.68 9.00 13.29
N LEU A 407 29.17 8.34 12.23
CA LEU A 407 29.27 8.91 10.89
C LEU A 407 28.02 8.64 10.06
N PRO A 408 27.68 9.51 9.09
CA PRO A 408 26.60 9.27 8.12
C PRO A 408 26.81 7.95 7.36
N VAL A 409 25.72 7.20 7.10
CA VAL A 409 25.78 5.91 6.40
C VAL A 409 25.43 6.09 4.94
N VAL A 410 26.35 5.70 4.05
CA VAL A 410 26.17 5.72 2.59
C VAL A 410 26.07 4.28 2.09
N VAL A 411 24.99 3.93 1.41
CA VAL A 411 24.75 2.59 0.86
C VAL A 411 24.71 2.66 -0.65
N TYR A 412 25.67 2.02 -1.30
CA TYR A 412 25.62 1.73 -2.73
C TYR A 412 25.00 0.34 -2.94
N VAL A 413 23.86 0.28 -3.62
CA VAL A 413 23.19 -0.97 -3.97
C VAL A 413 23.80 -1.52 -5.27
N ASP A 414 24.60 -2.57 -5.12
CA ASP A 414 25.26 -3.30 -6.20
C ASP A 414 24.26 -4.19 -6.95
N ARG A 415 24.06 -3.86 -8.24
CA ARG A 415 23.17 -4.55 -9.18
C ARG A 415 23.91 -5.31 -10.28
N GLN A 416 25.20 -5.60 -10.14
CA GLN A 416 26.00 -6.23 -11.22
C GLN A 416 25.51 -7.61 -11.69
N LYS A 417 24.57 -8.24 -10.97
CA LYS A 417 23.92 -9.51 -11.36
C LYS A 417 22.64 -9.34 -12.17
N GLU A 418 22.06 -8.15 -12.20
CA GLU A 418 20.80 -7.85 -12.87
C GLU A 418 21.02 -7.05 -14.17
N LYS A 419 19.97 -6.89 -14.97
CA LYS A 419 19.98 -5.97 -16.12
C LYS A 419 18.91 -4.87 -15.96
N PRO A 420 19.19 -3.61 -16.33
CA PRO A 420 20.50 -3.10 -16.72
C PRO A 420 21.49 -3.09 -15.55
N LYS A 421 22.78 -3.25 -15.86
CA LYS A 421 23.90 -3.09 -14.92
C LYS A 421 24.83 -1.99 -15.39
N MET A 422 25.71 -1.53 -14.53
CA MET A 422 26.76 -0.59 -14.91
C MET A 422 27.87 -1.35 -15.66
N LYS A 423 28.56 -0.70 -16.60
CA LYS A 423 29.81 -1.24 -17.16
C LYS A 423 30.77 -1.64 -16.05
N GLN A 424 31.50 -2.73 -16.24
CA GLN A 424 32.37 -3.27 -15.19
C GLN A 424 33.44 -2.25 -14.76
N SER A 425 34.06 -1.55 -15.72
CA SER A 425 35.05 -0.49 -15.43
C SER A 425 34.47 0.63 -14.57
N ASP A 426 33.25 1.06 -14.88
CA ASP A 426 32.60 2.18 -14.23
C ASP A 426 32.15 1.76 -12.83
N HIS A 427 31.67 0.52 -12.67
CA HIS A 427 31.33 -0.05 -11.36
C HIS A 427 32.55 -0.17 -10.46
N ASP A 428 33.65 -0.72 -10.97
CA ASP A 428 34.90 -0.83 -10.21
C ASP A 428 35.41 0.57 -9.82
N SER A 429 35.34 1.53 -10.75
CA SER A 429 35.67 2.94 -10.49
C SER A 429 34.77 3.56 -9.42
N LEU A 430 33.45 3.30 -9.45
CA LEU A 430 32.51 3.80 -8.44
C LEU A 430 32.79 3.22 -7.07
N VAL A 431 33.05 1.92 -6.98
CA VAL A 431 33.40 1.28 -5.71
C VAL A 431 34.70 1.88 -5.15
N GLN A 432 35.73 2.05 -5.98
CA GLN A 432 36.99 2.67 -5.55
C GLN A 432 36.78 4.13 -5.10
N ALA A 433 36.01 4.90 -5.86
CA ALA A 433 35.71 6.29 -5.52
C ALA A 433 34.89 6.40 -4.22
N LEU A 434 33.90 5.53 -4.00
CA LEU A 434 33.14 5.50 -2.74
C LEU A 434 34.01 5.17 -1.52
N MET A 435 35.07 4.37 -1.68
CA MET A 435 35.98 4.04 -0.59
C MET A 435 36.78 5.25 -0.07
N THR A 436 36.92 6.31 -0.87
CA THR A 436 37.57 7.55 -0.42
C THR A 436 36.76 8.28 0.65
N LEU A 437 35.44 8.05 0.71
CA LEU A 437 34.53 8.66 1.68
C LEU A 437 34.60 8.04 3.08
N THR A 438 35.37 6.95 3.27
CA THR A 438 35.40 6.20 4.54
C THR A 438 35.96 6.98 5.74
N THR A 439 36.59 8.13 5.51
CA THR A 439 37.03 9.07 6.55
C THR A 439 35.88 9.92 7.09
N VAL A 440 34.83 10.17 6.30
CA VAL A 440 33.70 11.05 6.63
C VAL A 440 32.35 10.33 6.66
N ALA A 441 32.28 9.08 6.18
CA ALA A 441 31.06 8.26 6.15
C ALA A 441 31.34 6.79 6.44
N GLU A 442 30.30 6.05 6.86
CA GLU A 442 30.27 4.58 6.85
C GLU A 442 29.70 4.11 5.50
N VAL A 443 30.56 3.57 4.64
CA VAL A 443 30.20 3.18 3.27
C VAL A 443 29.91 1.68 3.18
N HIS A 444 28.77 1.31 2.60
CA HIS A 444 28.37 -0.08 2.33
C HIS A 444 28.15 -0.31 0.85
N VAL A 445 28.83 -1.30 0.28
CA VAL A 445 28.52 -1.83 -1.06
C VAL A 445 27.70 -3.10 -0.90
N ALA A 446 26.41 -3.02 -1.22
CA ALA A 446 25.41 -3.99 -0.80
C ALA A 446 24.71 -4.66 -1.98
N LYS A 447 24.79 -5.99 -2.06
CA LYS A 447 23.96 -6.80 -2.95
C LYS A 447 22.61 -7.08 -2.30
N ALA A 448 21.72 -6.08 -2.28
CA ALA A 448 20.46 -6.12 -1.54
C ALA A 448 19.60 -7.36 -1.86
N ALA A 449 19.51 -7.74 -3.15
CA ALA A 449 18.77 -8.93 -3.60
C ALA A 449 19.29 -10.25 -3.01
N SER A 450 20.53 -10.30 -2.50
CA SER A 450 21.12 -11.47 -1.84
C SER A 450 21.03 -11.44 -0.32
N MET A 451 20.45 -10.38 0.27
CA MET A 451 20.30 -10.22 1.71
C MET A 451 18.95 -10.76 2.19
N SER A 452 18.89 -11.23 3.44
CA SER A 452 17.61 -11.50 4.10
C SER A 452 16.83 -10.19 4.30
N LYS A 453 15.49 -10.26 4.39
CA LYS A 453 14.64 -9.08 4.65
C LYS A 453 15.06 -8.33 5.91
N ALA A 454 15.40 -9.05 6.99
CA ALA A 454 15.92 -8.46 8.22
C ALA A 454 17.20 -7.64 7.98
N ARG A 455 18.14 -8.17 7.20
CA ARG A 455 19.38 -7.46 6.89
C ARG A 455 19.17 -6.27 5.94
N GLN A 456 18.23 -6.38 5.00
CA GLN A 456 17.83 -5.24 4.15
C GLN A 456 17.24 -4.10 4.99
N VAL A 457 16.30 -4.42 5.89
CA VAL A 457 15.68 -3.45 6.81
C VAL A 457 16.71 -2.84 7.75
N GLU A 458 17.62 -3.64 8.31
CA GLU A 458 18.67 -3.14 9.20
C GLU A 458 19.63 -2.17 8.48
N LEU A 459 20.09 -2.52 7.27
CA LEU A 459 21.01 -1.69 6.52
C LEU A 459 20.35 -0.38 6.07
N MET A 460 19.16 -0.47 5.44
CA MET A 460 18.45 0.72 4.97
C MET A 460 17.91 1.55 6.13
N GLY A 461 17.58 0.91 7.25
CA GLY A 461 17.18 1.54 8.50
C GLY A 461 18.15 2.59 9.04
N ARG A 462 19.43 2.44 8.69
CA ARG A 462 20.54 3.30 9.12
C ARG A 462 21.04 4.21 8.02
N ALA A 463 20.59 4.02 6.78
CA ALA A 463 21.13 4.70 5.61
C ALA A 463 20.66 6.15 5.56
N GLN A 464 21.60 7.08 5.41
CA GLN A 464 21.30 8.47 5.12
C GLN A 464 21.31 8.72 3.62
N ILE A 465 22.29 8.17 2.90
CA ILE A 465 22.36 8.28 1.44
C ILE A 465 22.29 6.87 0.85
N VAL A 466 21.34 6.64 -0.06
CA VAL A 466 21.26 5.41 -0.86
C VAL A 466 21.53 5.75 -2.32
N VAL A 467 22.47 5.02 -2.93
CA VAL A 467 22.84 5.16 -4.34
C VAL A 467 22.54 3.85 -5.05
N SER A 468 21.80 3.88 -6.15
CA SER A 468 21.58 2.69 -6.98
C SER A 468 21.31 3.05 -8.43
N LEU A 469 21.48 2.07 -9.33
CA LEU A 469 20.80 2.16 -10.62
C LEU A 469 19.31 1.93 -10.43
N HIS A 470 18.51 2.48 -11.33
CA HIS A 470 17.08 2.24 -11.36
C HIS A 470 16.72 0.75 -11.26
N GLY A 471 15.90 0.39 -10.27
CA GLY A 471 15.23 -0.92 -10.17
C GLY A 471 14.76 -1.29 -8.76
N ASP A 472 14.12 -2.45 -8.66
CA ASP A 472 13.25 -2.86 -7.54
C ASP A 472 13.89 -2.87 -6.14
N GLU A 473 15.21 -3.04 -6.04
CA GLU A 473 15.94 -2.97 -4.78
C GLU A 473 15.79 -1.61 -4.08
N LEU A 474 15.50 -0.54 -4.82
CA LEU A 474 15.17 0.76 -4.26
C LEU A 474 13.85 0.76 -3.47
N PHE A 475 13.00 -0.27 -3.54
CA PHE A 475 11.85 -0.40 -2.61
C PHE A 475 12.29 -0.46 -1.15
N THR A 476 13.52 -0.92 -0.90
CA THR A 476 14.06 -1.04 0.46
C THR A 476 14.33 0.32 1.10
N THR A 477 14.36 1.41 0.31
CA THR A 477 14.40 2.80 0.82
C THR A 477 13.18 3.19 1.64
N LEU A 478 12.09 2.42 1.55
CA LEU A 478 10.93 2.52 2.45
C LEU A 478 11.32 2.49 3.95
N TRP A 479 12.46 1.87 4.25
CA TRP A 479 12.97 1.75 5.61
C TRP A 479 14.03 2.79 5.96
N MET A 480 14.42 3.70 5.07
CA MET A 480 15.31 4.80 5.41
C MET A 480 14.64 5.81 6.36
N PRO A 481 15.38 6.38 7.32
CA PRO A 481 14.87 7.44 8.17
C PRO A 481 14.58 8.69 7.35
N ALA A 482 13.59 9.47 7.76
CA ALA A 482 13.26 10.74 7.14
C ALA A 482 13.97 11.88 7.89
N THR A 483 15.28 12.04 7.68
CA THR A 483 16.07 13.16 8.21
C THR A 483 16.27 14.22 7.14
N GLU A 484 16.73 15.42 7.51
CA GLU A 484 16.99 16.50 6.55
C GLU A 484 18.01 16.11 5.48
N GLY A 485 19.03 15.32 5.84
CA GLY A 485 20.04 14.81 4.92
C GLY A 485 19.70 13.47 4.25
N SER A 486 18.52 12.89 4.49
CA SER A 486 18.14 11.60 3.89
C SER A 486 17.94 11.72 2.39
N THR A 487 18.79 11.07 1.59
CA THR A 487 18.86 11.26 0.14
C THR A 487 18.89 9.93 -0.62
N VAL A 488 18.06 9.83 -1.67
CA VAL A 488 18.11 8.75 -2.65
C VAL A 488 18.70 9.27 -3.96
N ILE A 489 19.85 8.73 -4.36
CA ILE A 489 20.51 9.01 -5.62
C ILE A 489 20.23 7.84 -6.57
N GLU A 490 19.45 8.11 -7.62
CA GLU A 490 19.08 7.13 -8.63
C GLU A 490 19.83 7.41 -9.94
N ILE A 491 20.51 6.39 -10.44
CA ILE A 491 21.33 6.47 -11.64
C ILE A 491 20.56 5.85 -12.81
N PHE A 492 20.46 6.60 -13.89
CA PHE A 492 19.82 6.21 -15.15
C PHE A 492 20.83 6.20 -16.30
N GLU A 493 20.49 5.45 -17.33
CA GLU A 493 21.09 5.60 -18.65
C GLU A 493 20.83 6.99 -19.25
N ASP A 494 21.70 7.41 -20.18
CA ASP A 494 21.49 8.66 -20.92
C ASP A 494 20.16 8.65 -21.69
N GLY A 495 19.36 9.70 -21.51
CA GLY A 495 18.03 9.83 -22.11
C GLY A 495 16.94 8.92 -21.52
N GLY A 496 17.23 8.21 -20.43
CA GLY A 496 16.26 7.38 -19.70
C GLY A 496 15.78 8.02 -18.40
N TYR A 497 14.51 7.82 -18.06
CA TYR A 497 13.92 8.22 -16.78
C TYR A 497 12.63 7.45 -16.49
N GLU A 498 12.45 7.05 -15.23
CA GLU A 498 11.20 6.53 -14.68
C GLU A 498 10.95 7.16 -13.31
N ARG A 499 9.71 7.57 -13.05
CA ARG A 499 9.38 8.38 -11.86
C ARG A 499 9.11 7.57 -10.59
N ASP A 500 9.16 6.24 -10.65
CA ASP A 500 8.70 5.37 -9.56
C ASP A 500 9.37 5.64 -8.22
N PHE A 501 10.71 5.70 -8.20
CA PHE A 501 11.47 5.89 -6.97
C PHE A 501 11.61 7.35 -6.58
N GLN A 502 11.45 8.28 -7.53
CA GLN A 502 11.22 9.69 -7.23
C GLN A 502 9.96 9.86 -6.39
N LEU A 503 8.85 9.23 -6.80
CA LEU A 503 7.60 9.26 -6.03
C LEU A 503 7.77 8.63 -4.66
N LEU A 504 8.48 7.49 -4.55
CA LEU A 504 8.74 6.84 -3.27
C LEU A 504 9.55 7.75 -2.32
N ALA A 505 10.71 8.24 -2.76
CA ALA A 505 11.62 9.05 -1.96
C ALA A 505 10.93 10.34 -1.47
N THR A 506 10.31 11.09 -2.39
CA THR A 506 9.65 12.35 -2.02
C THR A 506 8.41 12.15 -1.15
N THR A 507 7.65 11.06 -1.36
CA THR A 507 6.54 10.69 -0.47
C THR A 507 7.02 10.39 0.95
N LEU A 508 8.24 9.90 1.13
CA LEU A 508 8.84 9.64 2.45
C LEU A 508 9.60 10.85 3.04
N ASN A 509 9.52 12.03 2.41
CA ASN A 509 10.32 13.21 2.75
C ASN A 509 11.83 12.97 2.65
N HIS A 510 12.26 12.11 1.72
CA HIS A 510 13.67 12.01 1.32
C HIS A 510 13.95 12.95 0.16
N GLN A 511 15.16 13.50 0.13
CA GLN A 511 15.69 14.16 -1.05
C GLN A 511 15.87 13.13 -2.16
N TYR A 512 15.66 13.55 -3.41
CA TYR A 512 15.81 12.69 -4.57
C TYR A 512 16.69 13.35 -5.62
N ILE A 513 17.70 12.63 -6.09
CA ILE A 513 18.61 13.09 -7.13
C ILE A 513 18.65 12.02 -8.23
N ALA A 514 18.25 12.40 -9.44
CA ALA A 514 18.45 11.58 -10.63
C ALA A 514 19.78 11.96 -11.30
N ILE A 515 20.62 10.98 -11.60
CA ILE A 515 21.90 11.18 -12.31
C ILE A 515 21.85 10.44 -13.65
N GLN A 516 22.28 11.12 -14.72
CA GLN A 516 22.58 10.51 -16.01
C GLN A 516 24.06 10.77 -16.31
N ASN A 517 24.86 9.71 -16.32
CA ASN A 517 26.31 9.76 -16.53
C ASN A 517 27.04 10.75 -15.59
N ASP A 518 27.23 12.00 -16.03
CA ASP A 518 28.02 13.07 -15.41
C ASP A 518 27.19 14.34 -15.10
N ARG A 519 25.86 14.22 -15.10
CA ARG A 519 24.95 15.34 -14.78
C ARG A 519 23.78 14.91 -13.91
N ILE A 520 23.27 15.87 -13.14
CA ILE A 520 21.97 15.73 -12.47
C ILE A 520 20.87 16.02 -13.48
N LEU A 521 19.88 15.15 -13.53
CA LEU A 521 18.66 15.35 -14.30
C LEU A 521 17.66 16.12 -13.42
N THR A 522 17.51 17.42 -13.67
CA THR A 522 16.62 18.29 -12.90
C THR A 522 15.14 17.96 -13.12
N GLU A 523 14.28 18.47 -12.23
CA GLU A 523 12.83 18.28 -12.32
C GLU A 523 12.24 18.72 -13.64
N GLU A 524 12.64 19.89 -14.13
CA GLU A 524 12.21 20.42 -15.42
C GLU A 524 12.58 19.43 -16.53
N LYS A 525 13.80 18.90 -16.49
CA LYS A 525 14.32 18.01 -17.54
C LYS A 525 13.67 16.65 -17.54
N TRP A 526 13.47 16.01 -16.39
CA TRP A 526 12.76 14.73 -16.39
C TRP A 526 11.27 14.88 -16.65
N ARG A 527 10.65 16.03 -16.32
CA ARG A 527 9.26 16.34 -16.70
C ARG A 527 9.07 16.53 -18.20
N GLU A 528 10.04 17.13 -18.88
CA GLU A 528 10.11 17.25 -20.34
C GLU A 528 10.29 15.87 -21.00
N LEU A 529 11.21 15.07 -20.46
CA LEU A 529 11.53 13.74 -20.99
C LEU A 529 10.36 12.74 -20.87
N GLY A 530 9.63 12.81 -19.75
CA GLY A 530 8.60 11.83 -19.40
C GLY A 530 9.19 10.45 -19.11
N THR A 531 8.33 9.43 -19.11
CA THR A 531 8.76 8.03 -18.97
C THR A 531 9.42 7.56 -20.26
N LYS A 532 10.74 7.36 -20.23
CA LYS A 532 11.51 6.93 -21.41
C LYS A 532 12.63 5.99 -21.01
N LYS A 533 12.95 5.04 -21.88
CA LYS A 533 14.14 4.18 -21.75
C LYS A 533 15.22 4.72 -22.69
N GLY A 534 16.41 4.95 -22.16
CA GLY A 534 17.55 5.33 -22.98
C GLY A 534 18.14 4.15 -23.76
N GLU A 535 18.98 4.45 -24.75
CA GLU A 535 19.50 3.42 -25.66
C GLU A 535 20.36 2.38 -24.94
N GLU A 536 21.18 2.79 -23.96
CA GLU A 536 22.06 1.88 -23.22
C GLU A 536 21.28 0.84 -22.41
N ARG A 537 20.10 1.18 -21.90
CA ARG A 537 19.26 0.23 -21.17
C ARG A 537 18.80 -0.94 -22.03
N THR A 538 18.58 -0.71 -23.33
CA THR A 538 18.26 -1.80 -24.27
C THR A 538 19.43 -2.74 -24.50
N LYS A 539 20.66 -2.24 -24.37
CA LYS A 539 21.91 -3.01 -24.45
C LYS A 539 22.20 -3.75 -23.13
N GLY A 540 21.58 -3.31 -22.04
CA GLY A 540 21.68 -3.93 -20.71
C GLY A 540 22.90 -3.51 -19.90
N GLU A 541 23.71 -2.58 -20.41
CA GLU A 541 24.87 -2.00 -19.73
C GLU A 541 24.84 -0.49 -19.86
N ILE A 542 25.04 0.21 -18.74
CA ILE A 542 24.97 1.68 -18.68
C ILE A 542 26.29 2.30 -18.24
N SER A 543 26.58 3.48 -18.78
CA SER A 543 27.78 4.26 -18.49
C SER A 543 27.54 5.24 -17.34
N VAL A 544 28.51 5.37 -16.44
CA VAL A 544 28.41 6.28 -15.29
C VAL A 544 29.74 6.97 -15.02
N ASN A 545 29.70 8.28 -14.78
CA ASN A 545 30.86 9.01 -14.29
C ASN A 545 30.93 8.88 -12.76
N SER A 546 31.76 7.95 -12.30
CA SER A 546 31.91 7.61 -10.89
C SER A 546 32.40 8.77 -10.02
N GLU A 547 33.33 9.60 -10.53
CA GLU A 547 33.80 10.78 -9.83
C GLU A 547 32.69 11.81 -9.62
N PHE A 548 31.82 11.98 -10.63
CA PHE A 548 30.67 12.88 -10.51
C PHE A 548 29.72 12.42 -9.41
N VAL A 549 29.37 11.13 -9.36
CA VAL A 549 28.50 10.57 -8.31
C VAL A 549 29.09 10.84 -6.92
N VAL A 550 30.39 10.61 -6.73
CA VAL A 550 31.04 10.84 -5.43
C VAL A 550 31.07 12.32 -5.06
N ARG A 551 31.34 13.23 -6.01
CA ARG A 551 31.26 14.68 -5.74
C ARG A 551 29.87 15.12 -5.30
N VAL A 552 28.80 14.53 -5.85
CA VAL A 552 27.44 14.80 -5.39
C VAL A 552 27.25 14.34 -3.95
N ILE A 553 27.75 13.16 -3.59
CA ILE A 553 27.70 12.65 -2.22
C ILE A 553 28.49 13.55 -1.26
N GLU A 554 29.71 13.95 -1.62
CA GLU A 554 30.53 14.87 -0.82
C GLU A 554 29.82 16.21 -0.60
N GLY A 555 29.15 16.75 -1.63
CA GLY A 555 28.35 17.97 -1.51
C GLY A 555 27.22 17.85 -0.49
N ILE A 556 26.52 16.71 -0.46
CA ILE A 556 25.44 16.44 0.51
C ILE A 556 26.01 16.29 1.92
N LEU A 557 27.13 15.58 2.08
CA LEU A 557 27.76 15.39 3.39
C LEU A 557 28.37 16.70 3.92
N GLY A 558 28.91 17.54 3.05
CA GLY A 558 29.54 18.81 3.40
C GLY A 558 28.56 19.88 3.85
N SER A 559 27.43 20.06 3.16
CA SER A 559 26.41 21.05 3.55
C SER A 559 25.84 20.80 4.95
N GLN A 560 25.75 19.53 5.36
CA GLN A 560 25.25 19.13 6.66
C GLN A 560 26.26 19.37 7.79
N ALA A 561 27.56 19.30 7.51
CA ALA A 561 28.59 19.62 8.50
C ALA A 561 28.55 21.11 8.87
N GLU A 562 28.36 21.99 7.88
CA GLU A 562 28.24 23.44 8.09
C GLU A 562 27.00 23.79 8.92
N GLU A 563 25.84 23.19 8.63
CA GLU A 563 24.61 23.41 9.42
C GLU A 563 24.74 22.95 10.89
N SER A 564 25.58 21.94 11.16
CA SER A 564 25.80 21.44 12.52
C SER A 564 26.79 22.27 13.36
N GLU A 565 27.64 23.09 12.72
CA GLU A 565 28.58 23.98 13.42
C GLU A 565 27.96 25.34 13.80
N ASP A 566 26.86 25.73 13.14
CA ASP A 566 26.14 26.98 13.38
C ASP A 566 25.02 26.90 14.45
N ILE A 567 24.85 25.73 15.09
CA ILE A 567 23.93 25.47 16.22
C ILE A 567 24.72 25.31 17.52
#